data_AF-A0A191T8Y8-F1
#
_entry.id   AF-A0A191T8Y8-F1
#
_cell.length_a   1.000
_cell.length_b   1.000
_cell.length_c   1.000
_cell.angle_alpha   90.00
_cell.angle_beta   90.00
_cell.angle_gamma   90.00
#
_symmetry.space_group_name_H-M   'P 1'
#
loop_
_entity.id
_entity.type
_entity.pdbx_description
1 polymer ?
#
loop_
_entity_poly.entity_id
_entity_poly.type
_entity_poly.pdbx_seq_one_letter_code
_entity_poly.pdbx_strand_id
1 'polypeptide(L)'
;MSRTLWRAAFFSLVKAPAMALFIGFVFLSFNNSIADTYLTSARELTGNAPPDKVQTCVFKKSKQELSPYVQKEPCVNTLTDAKDWSQSFDRSIRRIYWTIALLGFFTWFCFDGMAAQLMLKIDDMWERRKK
;
A
#
# COMPACT_ATOMS: atom_id res chain seq x y z
N MET A 1 -19.16 17.64 14.75
CA MET A 1 -17.85 17.24 14.18
C MET A 1 -17.18 18.50 13.64
N SER A 2 -15.96 18.86 14.07
CA SER A 2 -15.33 20.10 13.60
C SER A 2 -15.02 20.01 12.10
N ARG A 3 -15.09 21.14 11.38
CA ARG A 3 -14.88 21.20 9.92
C ARG A 3 -13.48 20.71 9.52
N THR A 4 -12.48 20.94 10.38
CA THR A 4 -11.09 20.48 10.19
C THR A 4 -10.97 18.97 10.35
N LEU A 5 -11.60 18.38 11.38
CA LEU A 5 -11.61 16.94 11.59
C LEU A 5 -12.27 16.20 10.42
N TRP A 6 -13.36 16.74 9.88
CA TRP A 6 -14.01 16.17 8.68
C TRP A 6 -13.11 16.23 7.44
N ARG A 7 -12.42 17.34 7.21
CA ARG A 7 -11.47 17.48 6.09
C ARG A 7 -10.30 16.50 6.22
N ALA A 8 -9.77 16.34 7.43
CA ALA A 8 -8.72 15.38 7.72
C ALA A 8 -9.18 13.94 7.41
N ALA A 9 -10.33 13.53 7.99
CA ALA A 9 -10.89 12.21 7.78
C ALA A 9 -11.18 11.93 6.29
N PHE A 10 -11.75 12.89 5.57
CA PHE A 10 -12.03 12.77 4.14
C PHE A 10 -10.75 12.66 3.30
N PHE A 11 -9.72 13.46 3.62
CA PHE A 11 -8.44 13.37 2.93
C PHE A 11 -7.79 12.01 3.15
N SER A 12 -7.74 11.55 4.40
CA SER A 12 -7.06 10.31 4.81
C SER A 12 -7.77 9.05 4.34
N LEU A 13 -9.09 8.95 4.50
CA LEU A 13 -9.84 7.71 4.23
C LEU A 13 -10.31 7.61 2.78
N VAL A 14 -10.40 8.73 2.07
CA VAL A 14 -10.96 8.76 0.70
C VAL A 14 -9.91 9.23 -0.30
N LYS A 15 -9.42 10.46 -0.18
CA LYS A 15 -8.53 11.03 -1.22
C LYS A 15 -7.19 10.32 -1.32
N ALA A 16 -6.50 10.11 -0.20
CA ALA A 16 -5.17 9.50 -0.21
C ALA A 16 -5.21 8.05 -0.76
N PRO A 17 -6.14 7.17 -0.33
CA PRO A 17 -6.31 5.85 -0.94
C PRO A 17 -6.66 5.89 -2.43
N ALA A 18 -7.59 6.78 -2.84
CA ALA A 18 -7.97 6.91 -4.25
C ALA A 18 -6.79 7.35 -5.13
N MET A 19 -5.98 8.31 -4.67
CA MET A 19 -4.77 8.75 -5.36
C MET A 19 -3.74 7.63 -5.44
N ALA A 20 -3.52 6.88 -4.35
CA ALA A 20 -2.58 5.76 -4.35
C ALA A 20 -2.99 4.67 -5.35
N LEU A 21 -4.29 4.32 -5.40
CA LEU A 21 -4.81 3.37 -6.38
C LEU A 21 -4.65 3.88 -7.82
N PHE A 22 -4.95 5.16 -8.07
CA PHE A 22 -4.77 5.76 -9.39
C PHE A 22 -3.31 5.74 -9.84
N ILE A 23 -2.39 6.13 -8.97
CA ILE A 23 -0.95 6.09 -9.23
C ILE A 23 -0.52 4.65 -9.53
N GLY A 24 -0.94 3.69 -8.71
CA GLY A 24 -0.65 2.26 -8.94
C GLY A 24 -1.16 1.76 -10.30
N PHE A 25 -2.39 2.12 -10.66
CA PHE A 25 -2.98 1.80 -11.97
C PHE A 25 -2.15 2.38 -13.12
N VAL A 26 -1.74 3.65 -13.01
CA VAL A 26 -0.92 4.34 -14.02
C VAL A 26 0.45 3.67 -14.15
N PHE A 27 1.12 3.37 -13.03
CA PHE A 27 2.40 2.66 -13.05
C PHE A 27 2.28 1.29 -13.71
N LEU A 28 1.24 0.53 -13.38
CA LEU A 28 0.99 -0.77 -14.02
C LEU A 28 0.72 -0.61 -15.51
N SER A 29 -0.04 0.41 -15.93
CA SER A 29 -0.36 0.67 -17.34
C SER A 29 0.85 0.99 -18.20
N PHE A 30 1.83 1.71 -17.65
CA PHE A 30 2.99 2.18 -18.41
C PHE A 30 4.20 1.23 -18.34
N ASN A 31 4.36 0.46 -17.26
CA ASN A 31 5.51 -0.44 -17.12
C ASN A 31 5.23 -1.85 -17.66
N ASN A 32 3.97 -2.31 -17.61
CA ASN A 32 3.54 -3.61 -18.11
C ASN A 32 2.19 -3.47 -18.83
N SER A 33 1.77 -4.47 -19.59
CA SER A 33 0.35 -4.54 -19.96
C SER A 33 -0.43 -4.99 -18.72
N ILE A 34 -1.45 -4.22 -18.29
CA ILE A 34 -2.29 -4.59 -17.14
C ILE A 34 -2.93 -5.96 -17.37
N ALA A 35 -3.41 -6.19 -18.58
CA ALA A 35 -4.03 -7.46 -18.95
C ALA A 35 -3.02 -8.61 -18.89
N ASP A 36 -1.78 -8.37 -19.34
CA ASP A 36 -0.72 -9.37 -19.30
C ASP A 36 -0.28 -9.68 -17.86
N THR A 37 -0.13 -8.66 -17.03
CA THR A 37 0.20 -8.81 -15.60
C THR A 37 -0.90 -9.59 -14.89
N TYR A 38 -2.17 -9.24 -15.13
CA TYR A 38 -3.31 -9.95 -14.57
C TYR A 38 -3.35 -11.41 -15.02
N LEU A 39 -3.22 -11.68 -16.33
CA LEU A 39 -3.24 -13.03 -16.87
C LEU A 39 -2.07 -13.87 -16.36
N THR A 40 -0.88 -13.28 -16.26
CA THR A 40 0.31 -13.95 -15.73
C THR A 40 0.14 -14.29 -14.25
N SER A 41 -0.25 -13.33 -13.41
CA SER A 41 -0.50 -13.58 -11.99
C SER A 41 -1.64 -14.58 -11.76
N ALA A 42 -2.71 -14.53 -12.56
CA ALA A 42 -3.80 -15.50 -12.47
C ALA A 42 -3.30 -16.91 -12.82
N ARG A 43 -2.54 -17.05 -13.92
CA ARG A 43 -1.97 -18.34 -14.33
C ARG A 43 -0.97 -18.89 -13.33
N GLU A 44 -0.14 -18.04 -12.71
CA GLU A 44 0.77 -18.46 -11.64
C GLU A 44 0.00 -18.97 -10.41
N LEU A 45 -1.12 -18.34 -10.08
CA LEU A 45 -1.95 -18.74 -8.93
C LEU A 45 -2.80 -19.98 -9.23
N THR A 46 -3.24 -20.21 -10.47
CA THR A 46 -4.22 -21.27 -10.80
C THR A 46 -3.70 -22.37 -11.70
N GLY A 47 -2.50 -22.25 -12.27
CA GLY A 47 -2.03 -23.00 -13.45
C GLY A 47 -2.41 -24.49 -13.49
N ASN A 48 -2.02 -25.25 -12.46
CA ASN A 48 -2.37 -26.67 -12.29
C ASN A 48 -3.14 -26.95 -10.99
N ALA A 49 -3.66 -25.91 -10.34
CA ALA A 49 -4.32 -26.06 -9.05
C ALA A 49 -5.77 -26.55 -9.23
N PRO A 50 -6.28 -27.46 -8.38
CA PRO A 50 -7.69 -27.77 -8.29
C PRO A 50 -8.53 -26.51 -8.01
N PRO A 51 -9.84 -26.49 -8.34
CA PRO A 51 -10.67 -25.28 -8.23
C PRO A 51 -10.83 -24.72 -6.81
N ASP A 52 -10.48 -25.48 -5.77
CA ASP A 52 -10.51 -25.07 -4.36
C ASP A 52 -9.13 -24.61 -3.83
N LYS A 53 -8.09 -24.58 -4.68
CA LYS A 53 -6.71 -24.33 -4.27
C LYS A 53 -6.01 -23.33 -5.18
N VAL A 54 -5.01 -22.67 -4.60
CA VAL A 54 -4.08 -21.79 -5.30
C VAL A 54 -2.66 -22.29 -5.14
N GLN A 55 -1.88 -22.15 -6.19
CA GLN A 55 -0.46 -22.46 -6.18
C GLN A 55 0.30 -21.29 -5.56
N THR A 56 1.00 -21.56 -4.45
CA THR A 56 1.81 -20.57 -3.74
C THR A 56 3.23 -21.07 -3.58
N CYS A 57 4.22 -20.20 -3.83
CA CYS A 57 5.61 -20.55 -3.57
C CYS A 57 5.96 -20.32 -2.10
N VAL A 58 6.39 -21.36 -1.41
CA VAL A 58 6.82 -21.28 -0.01
C VAL A 58 8.31 -21.62 0.06
N PHE A 59 9.10 -20.71 0.63
CA PHE A 59 10.49 -20.96 0.95
C PHE A 59 10.55 -21.79 2.23
N LYS A 60 11.04 -23.04 2.14
CA LYS A 60 11.34 -23.83 3.33
C LYS A 60 12.57 -23.21 3.98
N LYS A 61 12.44 -22.61 5.17
CA LYS A 61 13.61 -22.25 5.99
C LYS A 61 14.46 -23.51 6.19
N SER A 62 15.57 -23.66 5.47
CA SER A 62 16.58 -24.62 5.91
C SER A 62 17.22 -24.06 7.18
N LYS A 63 17.50 -24.94 8.15
CA LYS A 63 18.39 -24.61 9.27
C LYS A 63 19.79 -24.51 8.66
N GLN A 64 20.14 -23.35 8.12
CA GLN A 64 21.39 -23.18 7.41
C GLN A 64 22.55 -23.15 8.40
N GLU A 65 23.32 -24.24 8.43
CA GLU A 65 24.75 -24.19 8.76
C GLU A 65 25.43 -23.16 7.84
N LEU A 66 26.34 -22.41 8.43
CA LEU A 66 26.99 -21.21 7.91
C LEU A 66 27.78 -21.50 6.60
N SER A 67 27.10 -21.44 5.45
CA SER A 67 27.76 -21.50 4.13
C SER A 67 27.81 -20.10 3.51
N PRO A 68 28.96 -19.64 2.98
CA PRO A 68 29.17 -18.27 2.49
C PRO A 68 28.52 -17.97 1.13
N TYR A 69 27.86 -18.96 0.51
CA TYR A 69 27.14 -18.77 -0.74
C TYR A 69 25.65 -18.49 -0.48
N VAL A 70 25.19 -17.32 -0.91
CA VAL A 70 23.76 -16.97 -0.97
C VAL A 70 23.10 -17.76 -2.09
N GLN A 71 22.86 -19.04 -1.86
CA GLN A 71 22.00 -19.85 -2.71
C GLN A 71 20.57 -19.43 -2.39
N LYS A 72 19.88 -18.75 -3.32
CA LYS A 72 18.44 -18.51 -3.19
C LYS A 72 17.78 -19.87 -3.07
N GLU A 73 17.31 -20.22 -1.88
CA GLU A 73 16.61 -21.49 -1.65
C GLU A 73 15.47 -21.61 -2.68
N PRO A 74 15.38 -22.73 -3.43
CA PRO A 74 14.34 -22.90 -4.42
C PRO A 74 12.98 -22.90 -3.70
N CYS A 75 12.08 -22.02 -4.15
CA CYS A 75 10.76 -21.92 -3.58
C CYS A 75 9.95 -23.16 -4.03
N VAL A 76 9.29 -23.83 -3.08
CA VAL A 76 8.52 -25.04 -3.38
C VAL A 76 7.08 -24.63 -3.66
N ASN A 77 6.60 -24.95 -4.86
CA ASN A 77 5.20 -24.77 -5.21
C ASN A 77 4.34 -25.69 -4.35
N THR A 78 3.48 -25.09 -3.54
CA THR A 78 2.56 -25.78 -2.63
C THR A 78 1.14 -25.41 -2.98
N LEU A 79 0.21 -26.35 -2.82
CA LEU A 79 -1.21 -26.09 -3.00
C LEU A 79 -1.78 -25.60 -1.66
N THR A 80 -2.17 -24.34 -1.63
CA THR A 80 -2.81 -23.70 -0.48
C THR A 80 -4.31 -23.60 -0.73
N ASP A 81 -5.11 -23.75 0.32
CA ASP A 81 -6.56 -23.59 0.23
C ASP A 81 -6.94 -22.16 -0.21
N ALA A 82 -7.87 -22.04 -1.16
CA ALA A 82 -8.28 -20.76 -1.71
C ALA A 82 -8.95 -19.85 -0.67
N LYS A 83 -9.65 -20.41 0.33
CA LYS A 83 -10.30 -19.65 1.41
C LYS A 83 -9.25 -19.09 2.37
N ASP A 84 -8.25 -19.89 2.73
CA ASP A 84 -7.16 -19.41 3.59
C ASP A 84 -6.33 -18.34 2.89
N TRP A 85 -6.05 -18.54 1.60
CA TRP A 85 -5.33 -17.56 0.78
C TRP A 85 -6.11 -16.24 0.66
N SER A 86 -7.40 -16.29 0.30
CA SER A 86 -8.23 -15.09 0.17
C SER A 86 -8.36 -14.34 1.49
N GLN A 87 -8.55 -15.05 2.62
CA GLN A 87 -8.59 -14.41 3.93
C GLN A 87 -7.25 -13.74 4.31
N SER A 88 -6.12 -14.33 3.90
CA SER A 88 -4.80 -13.72 4.09
C SER A 88 -4.60 -12.50 3.20
N PHE A 89 -5.05 -12.58 1.94
CA PHE A 89 -4.98 -11.50 0.98
C PHE A 89 -5.86 -10.32 1.39
N ASP A 90 -7.10 -10.56 1.83
CA ASP A 90 -8.03 -9.55 2.35
C ASP A 90 -7.45 -8.83 3.57
N ARG A 91 -6.79 -9.57 4.47
CA ARG A 91 -6.06 -8.97 5.61
C ARG A 91 -4.93 -8.07 5.14
N SER A 92 -4.23 -8.46 4.09
CA SER A 92 -3.15 -7.67 3.48
C SER A 92 -3.68 -6.40 2.83
N ILE A 93 -4.77 -6.48 2.04
CA ILE A 93 -5.47 -5.32 1.47
C ILE A 93 -5.87 -4.34 2.56
N ARG A 94 -6.54 -4.83 3.62
CA ARG A 94 -6.98 -3.99 4.73
C ARG A 94 -5.80 -3.31 5.43
N ARG A 95 -4.68 -4.01 5.61
CA ARG A 95 -3.46 -3.45 6.19
C ARG A 95 -2.90 -2.33 5.31
N ILE A 96 -2.76 -2.57 4.00
CA ILE A 96 -2.27 -1.57 3.04
C ILE A 96 -3.16 -0.33 3.05
N TYR A 97 -4.48 -0.52 3.03
CA TYR A 97 -5.45 0.58 3.11
C TYR A 97 -5.23 1.43 4.36
N TRP A 98 -5.14 0.81 5.54
CA TRP A 98 -4.89 1.55 6.79
C TRP A 98 -3.53 2.24 6.79
N THR A 99 -2.49 1.62 6.24
CA THR A 99 -1.18 2.26 6.08
C THR A 99 -1.29 3.52 5.23
N ILE A 100 -1.97 3.46 4.08
CA ILE A 100 -2.16 4.63 3.21
C ILE A 100 -3.01 5.69 3.92
N ALA A 101 -4.05 5.30 4.65
CA ALA A 101 -4.89 6.23 5.39
C ALA A 101 -4.11 6.97 6.49
N LEU A 102 -3.26 6.26 7.25
CA LEU A 102 -2.39 6.85 8.26
C LEU A 102 -1.35 7.79 7.63
N LEU A 103 -0.73 7.39 6.52
CA LEU A 103 0.18 8.26 5.76
C LEU A 103 -0.51 9.52 5.24
N GLY A 104 -1.74 9.37 4.71
CA GLY A 104 -2.56 10.50 4.27
C GLY A 104 -2.93 11.43 5.42
N PHE A 105 -3.27 10.88 6.59
CA PHE A 105 -3.49 11.67 7.81
C PHE A 105 -2.25 12.42 8.26
N PHE A 106 -1.10 11.75 8.32
CA PHE A 106 0.17 12.37 8.69
C PHE A 106 0.54 13.49 7.71
N THR A 107 0.36 13.24 6.41
CA THR A 107 0.61 14.21 5.35
C THR A 107 -0.30 15.43 5.52
N TRP A 108 -1.61 15.23 5.69
CA TRP A 108 -2.55 16.31 5.94
C TRP A 108 -2.18 17.12 7.18
N PHE A 109 -1.83 16.44 8.28
CA PHE A 109 -1.43 17.09 9.54
C PHE A 109 -0.18 17.97 9.37
N CYS A 110 0.85 17.47 8.68
CA CYS A 110 2.06 18.26 8.40
C CYS A 110 1.76 19.49 7.55
N PHE A 111 0.97 19.36 6.48
CA PHE A 111 0.65 20.50 5.61
C PHE A 111 -0.28 21.52 6.25
N ASP A 112 -1.31 21.09 6.99
CA ASP A 112 -2.24 22.00 7.69
C ASP A 112 -1.53 22.71 8.87
N GLY A 113 -0.67 21.98 9.61
CA GLY A 113 0.15 22.55 10.67
C GLY A 113 1.18 23.57 10.17
N MET A 114 1.85 23.28 9.04
CA MET A 114 2.76 24.23 8.40
C MET A 114 2.03 25.45 7.85
N ALA A 115 0.83 25.28 7.28
CA ALA A 115 0.01 26.39 6.80
C ALA A 115 -0.40 27.33 7.96
N ALA A 116 -0.77 26.77 9.11
CA ALA A 116 -1.08 27.57 10.30
C ALA A 116 0.12 28.40 10.79
N GLN A 117 1.32 27.80 10.86
CA GLN A 117 2.57 28.50 11.21
C GLN A 117 2.91 29.62 10.21
N LEU A 118 2.73 29.37 8.91
CA LEU A 118 2.97 30.36 7.88
C LEU A 118 2.02 31.56 7.98
N MET A 119 0.74 31.32 8.26
CA MET A 119 -0.26 32.38 8.43
C MET A 119 0.06 33.26 9.65
N LEU A 120 0.48 32.67 10.78
CA LEU A 120 0.92 33.44 11.94
C LEU A 120 2.14 34.32 11.62
N LYS A 121 3.09 33.80 10.85
CA LYS A 121 4.28 34.56 10.43
C LYS A 121 3.93 35.70 9.46
N ILE A 122 2.97 35.50 8.57
CA ILE A 122 2.50 36.54 7.64
C ILE A 122 1.79 37.66 8.41
N ASP A 123 0.96 37.32 9.38
CA ASP A 123 0.23 38.28 10.22
C ASP A 123 1.18 39.18 11.02
N ASP A 124 2.18 38.57 11.67
CA ASP A 124 3.24 39.31 12.39
C ASP A 124 4.04 40.26 11.46
N MET A 125 4.35 39.83 10.23
CA MET A 125 5.00 40.72 9.25
C MET A 125 4.09 41.87 8.79
N TRP A 126 2.77 41.65 8.74
CA TRP A 126 1.81 42.67 8.36
C TRP A 126 1.67 43.74 9.45
N GLU A 127 1.57 43.33 10.72
CA GLU A 127 1.55 44.25 11.86
C GLU A 127 2.85 45.06 11.98
N ARG A 128 4.01 44.44 11.72
CA ARG A 128 5.29 45.17 11.66
C ARG A 128 5.37 46.22 10.54
N ARG A 129 4.60 46.08 9.47
CA ARG A 129 4.53 47.07 8.38
C ARG A 129 3.52 48.19 8.64
N LYS A 130 2.57 48.02 9.56
CA LYS A 130 1.59 49.07 9.94
C LYS A 130 2.16 50.07 10.95
N LYS A 131 3.17 49.67 11.73
CA LYS A 131 3.93 50.53 12.64
C LYS A 131 5.01 51.29 11.88
#